data_AF-A0A147IN14-F1
#
_entry.id   AF-A0A147IN14-F1
#
_cell.length_a   1.000
_cell.length_b   1.000
_cell.length_c   1.000
_cell.angle_alpha   90.00
_cell.angle_beta   90.00
_cell.angle_gamma   90.00
#
_symmetry.space_group_name_H-M   'P 1'
#
loop_
_entity.id
_entity.type
_entity.pdbx_description
1 polymer ?
#
loop_
_entity_poly.entity_id
_entity_poly.type
_entity_poly.pdbx_seq_one_letter_code
_entity_poly.pdbx_strand_id
1 'polypeptide(L)' 'MTSRTPDIALDAEQDAARLWFESLRDRICAAFEAIEREAGSDAAFDYIAWDRADPSGEPGGGGVRGVMK' A
#
# COMPACT_ATOMS: atom_id res chain seq x y z
N MET A 1 0.92 -11.30 6.05
CA MET A 1 -0.13 -10.27 5.93
C MET A 1 -0.17 -9.29 7.11
N THR A 2 0.96 -8.90 7.73
CA THR A 2 0.98 -7.75 8.67
C THR A 2 2.41 -7.20 8.77
N SER A 3 2.81 -6.35 7.83
CA SER A 3 3.89 -5.38 8.11
C SER A 3 3.19 -4.09 8.49
N ARG A 4 3.06 -3.84 9.80
CA ARG A 4 2.55 -2.59 10.35
C ARG A 4 3.70 -1.59 10.20
N THR A 5 3.52 -0.58 9.35
CA THR A 5 4.32 0.66 9.32
C THR A 5 4.66 1.06 10.76
N PRO A 6 5.87 1.54 11.08
CA PRO A 6 6.19 1.99 12.43
C PRO A 6 5.08 2.91 12.93
N ASP A 7 4.59 2.66 14.16
CA ASP A 7 3.42 3.29 14.76
C ASP A 7 3.69 4.80 15.00
N ILE A 8 3.65 5.58 13.93
CA ILE A 8 3.50 7.03 13.99
C ILE A 8 2.08 7.28 14.45
N ALA A 9 1.93 8.01 15.55
CA ALA A 9 0.63 8.42 16.03
C ALA A 9 -0.03 9.32 14.97
N LEU A 10 -1.12 8.82 14.39
CA LEU A 10 -1.96 9.58 13.46
C LEU A 10 -3.14 10.16 14.22
N ASP A 11 -3.50 11.40 13.90
CA ASP A 11 -4.80 11.94 14.31
C ASP A 11 -5.95 11.25 13.53
N ALA A 12 -7.19 11.58 13.90
CA ALA A 12 -8.37 10.91 13.34
C ALA A 12 -8.51 11.17 11.82
N GLU A 13 -8.20 12.38 11.38
CA GLU A 13 -8.26 12.79 9.99
C GLU A 13 -7.16 12.11 9.14
N GLN A 14 -5.94 12.00 9.67
CA GLN A 14 -4.83 11.29 9.06
C GLN A 14 -5.11 9.79 8.95
N ASP A 15 -5.71 9.19 9.99
CA ASP A 15 -6.06 7.77 9.95
C ASP A 15 -7.19 7.50 8.93
N ALA A 16 -8.22 8.34 8.91
CA ALA A 16 -9.28 8.27 7.91
C ALA A 16 -8.73 8.39 6.48
N ALA A 17 -7.79 9.33 6.26
CA ALA A 17 -7.12 9.48 4.98
C ALA A 17 -6.29 8.24 4.62
N ARG A 18 -5.51 7.69 5.56
CA ARG A 18 -4.74 6.46 5.38
C ARG A 18 -5.63 5.32 4.88
N LEU A 19 -6.71 5.04 5.61
CA LEU A 19 -7.65 3.97 5.28
C LEU A 19 -8.28 4.18 3.89
N TRP A 20 -8.64 5.42 3.56
CA TRP A 20 -9.21 5.74 2.26
C TRP A 20 -8.21 5.52 1.11
N PHE A 21 -6.95 5.97 1.25
CA PHE A 21 -5.93 5.77 0.23
C PHE A 21 -5.54 4.30 0.07
N GLU A 22 -5.48 3.53 1.16
CA GLU A 22 -5.26 2.08 1.11
C GLU A 22 -6.39 1.36 0.36
N SER A 23 -7.65 1.71 0.66
CA SER A 23 -8.81 1.17 -0.06
C SER A 23 -8.79 1.54 -1.55
N LEU A 24 -8.39 2.77 -1.87
CA LEU A 24 -8.27 3.21 -3.26
C LEU A 24 -7.20 2.40 -4.02
N ARG A 25 -6.02 2.16 -3.40
CA ARG A 25 -4.97 1.32 -3.98
C ARG A 25 -5.52 -0.07 -4.31
N ASP A 26 -6.17 -0.72 -3.34
CA ASP A 26 -6.65 -2.09 -3.49
C ASP A 26 -7.69 -2.21 -4.61
N ARG A 27 -8.60 -1.22 -4.71
CA ARG A 27 -9.57 -1.14 -5.82
C ARG A 27 -8.91 -0.98 -7.19
N ILE A 28 -7.88 -0.13 -7.28
CA ILE A 28 -7.17 0.10 -8.55
C ILE A 28 -6.44 -1.18 -8.97
N CYS A 29 -5.66 -1.78 -8.07
CA CYS A 29 -4.94 -3.03 -8.35
C CYS A 29 -5.91 -4.16 -8.74
N ALA A 30 -7.02 -4.33 -8.02
CA ALA A 30 -8.03 -5.34 -8.36
C ALA A 30 -8.64 -5.13 -9.75
N ALA A 31 -8.83 -3.87 -10.18
CA ALA A 31 -9.33 -3.56 -11.52
C ALA A 31 -8.31 -3.95 -12.62
N PHE A 32 -7.02 -3.68 -12.40
CA PHE A 32 -5.98 -4.13 -13.33
C PHE A 32 -5.86 -5.66 -13.38
N GLU A 33 -5.91 -6.34 -12.23
CA GLU A 33 -5.91 -7.81 -12.19
C GLU A 33 -7.15 -8.42 -12.86
N ALA A 34 -8.29 -7.72 -12.85
CA ALA A 34 -9.46 -8.15 -13.60
C ALA A 34 -9.22 -8.10 -15.11
N ILE A 35 -8.57 -7.03 -15.60
CA ILE A 35 -8.19 -6.90 -17.02
C ILE A 35 -7.22 -8.01 -17.43
N GLU A 36 -6.22 -8.33 -16.59
CA GLU A 36 -5.29 -9.44 -16.85
C GLU A 36 -6.02 -10.78 -16.95
N ARG A 37 -6.93 -11.07 -16.02
CA ARG A 37 -7.76 -12.30 -16.06
C ARG A 37 -8.64 -12.36 -17.31
N GLU A 38 -9.24 -11.24 -17.73
CA GLU A 38 -10.01 -11.16 -18.97
C GLU A 38 -9.15 -11.45 -20.22
N ALA A 39 -7.85 -11.14 -20.16
CA ALA A 39 -6.88 -11.45 -21.20
C ALA A 39 -6.28 -12.87 -21.09
N GLY A 40 -6.67 -13.66 -20.08
CA GLY A 40 -6.15 -15.01 -19.84
C GLY A 40 -4.75 -15.03 -19.20
N SER A 41 -4.35 -13.93 -18.56
CA SER A 41 -3.11 -13.77 -17.81
C SER A 41 -3.37 -13.97 -16.30
N ASP A 42 -2.43 -14.64 -15.62
CA ASP A 42 -2.44 -14.79 -14.16
C ASP A 42 -1.60 -13.71 -13.46
N ALA A 43 -1.23 -12.63 -14.16
CA ALA A 43 -0.47 -11.54 -13.59
C ALA A 43 -1.24 -10.87 -12.43
N ALA A 44 -0.54 -10.63 -11.33
CA ALA A 44 -1.09 -10.05 -10.11
C ALA A 44 -0.11 -9.06 -9.46
N PHE A 45 -0.61 -8.17 -8.60
CA PHE A 45 0.25 -7.25 -7.86
C PHE A 45 0.92 -7.92 -6.66
N ASP A 46 2.25 -7.81 -6.59
CA ASP A 46 3.02 -8.03 -5.38
C ASP A 46 2.94 -6.78 -4.49
N TYR A 47 2.37 -6.91 -3.29
CA TYR A 47 2.32 -5.83 -2.30
C TYR A 47 3.55 -5.88 -1.39
N ILE A 48 4.42 -4.87 -1.52
CA ILE A 48 5.70 -4.77 -0.83
C ILE A 48 5.66 -3.59 0.14
N ALA A 49 5.69 -3.90 1.44
CA ALA A 49 5.82 -2.90 2.49
C ALA A 49 7.23 -2.29 2.49
N TRP A 50 7.32 -1.02 2.84
CA TRP A 50 8.57 -0.31 3.00
C TRP A 50 8.45 0.74 4.10
N ASP A 51 9.57 1.00 4.77
CA ASP A 51 9.69 2.00 5.81
C ASP A 51 10.77 3.01 5.41
N ARG A 52 10.69 4.23 5.92
CA ARG A 52 11.72 5.26 5.82
C ARG A 52 12.09 5.79 7.19
N ALA A 53 13.35 6.19 7.32
CA ALA A 53 13.80 7.05 8.40
C ALA A 53 13.54 8.53 8.04
N ASP A 54 13.34 9.35 9.06
CA ASP A 54 13.37 10.80 8.95
C ASP A 54 14.82 11.33 8.92
N PRO A 55 15.06 12.65 8.77
CA PRO A 55 16.42 13.20 8.74
C PRO A 55 17.25 12.99 10.01
N SER A 56 16.62 12.65 11.13
CA SER A 56 17.28 12.35 12.41
C SER A 56 17.65 10.86 12.56
N GLY A 57 17.16 10.01 11.66
CA GLY A 57 17.32 8.56 11.72
C GLY A 57 16.19 7.83 12.43
N GLU A 58 15.21 8.56 12.96
CA GLU A 58 14.02 8.02 13.62
C GLU A 58 12.96 7.56 12.60
N PRO A 59 11.95 6.76 12.98
CA PRO A 59 10.92 6.31 12.06
C PRO A 59 10.17 7.47 11.39
N GLY A 60 10.35 7.63 10.07
CA GLY A 60 9.74 8.67 9.25
C GLY A 60 8.47 8.23 8.52
N GLY A 61 8.00 7.02 8.79
CA GLY A 61 6.80 6.41 8.22
C GLY A 61 7.16 5.40 7.14
N GLY A 62 6.24 5.19 6.20
CA GLY A 62 6.40 4.15 5.19
C GLY A 62 5.14 4.01 4.34
N GLY A 63 4.98 2.84 3.73
CA GLY A 63 3.80 2.50 2.98
C GLY A 63 3.90 1.12 2.34
N VAL A 64 2.98 0.84 1.42
CA VAL A 64 2.98 -0.41 0.65
C VAL A 64 2.88 -0.06 -0.83
N ARG A 65 3.80 -0.60 -1.62
CA ARG A 65 3.81 -0.49 -3.09
C ARG A 65 3.25 -1.77 -3.71
N GLY A 66 2.29 -1.64 -4.61
CA GLY A 66 1.92 -2.73 -5.52
C GLY A 66 2.82 -2.73 -6.75
N VAL A 67 3.39 -3.87 -7.12
CA VAL A 67 4.13 -4.05 -8.39
C VAL A 67 3.63 -5.30 -9.10
N MET A 68 3.19 -5.15 -10.35
CA MET A 68 2.94 -6.26 -11.28
C MET A 68 4.17 -6.37 -12.20
N LYS A 69 4.64 -7.59 -12.49
CA LYS A 69 5.82 -7.86 -13.33
C LYS A 69 5.48 -8.79 -14.48
#